data_AF-A0A1A8BZ90-F1
#
_entry.id   AF-A0A1A8BZ90-F1
#
_cell.length_a   1.000
_cell.length_b   1.000
_cell.length_c   1.000
_cell.angle_alpha   90.00
_cell.angle_beta   90.00
_cell.angle_gamma   90.00
#
_symmetry.space_group_name_H-M   'P 1'
#
loop_
_entity.id
_entity.type
_entity.pdbx_description
1 polymer ?
#
loop_
_entity_poly.entity_id
_entity_poly.type
_entity_poly.pdbx_seq_one_letter_code
_entity_poly.pdbx_strand_id
1 'polypeptide(L)'
;LDWRTGSIVAWSPFCLSHCLRSAPFPVREARSPPQEPPNLTEVPPEYHDLQQVFSKDHASSLPPHRPYDCCIDLVPDAVFPSSRLYNLSKPEQETMANYISESLSAGIIRPSTSH
;
A
#
# COMPACT_ATOMS: atom_id res chain seq x y z
N LEU A 1 -5.68 -20.54 1.56
CA LEU A 1 -5.01 -19.62 2.50
C LEU A 1 -5.42 -19.99 3.91
N ASP A 2 -4.47 -20.01 4.85
CA ASP A 2 -4.75 -20.11 6.28
C ASP A 2 -4.64 -18.70 6.89
N TRP A 3 -5.79 -18.13 7.22
CA TRP A 3 -5.89 -16.79 7.79
C TRP A 3 -5.37 -16.71 9.22
N ARG A 4 -5.34 -17.84 9.95
CA ARG A 4 -4.91 -17.88 11.35
C ARG A 4 -3.39 -17.79 11.48
N THR A 5 -2.67 -18.32 10.49
CA THR A 5 -1.20 -18.33 10.45
C THR A 5 -0.63 -17.38 9.38
N GLY A 6 -1.50 -16.64 8.69
CA GLY A 6 -1.10 -15.76 7.59
C GLY A 6 -0.42 -16.48 6.41
N SER A 7 -0.62 -17.81 6.30
CA SER A 7 0.18 -18.65 5.40
C SER A 7 -0.62 -19.12 4.18
N ILE A 8 0.00 -19.04 3.01
CA ILE A 8 -0.58 -19.58 1.78
C ILE A 8 -0.38 -21.10 1.78
N VAL A 9 -1.40 -21.84 2.22
CA VAL A 9 -1.34 -23.32 2.33
C VAL A 9 -1.29 -24.06 1.00
N ALA A 10 -1.80 -23.46 -0.09
CA ALA A 10 -1.74 -24.04 -1.42
C ALA A 10 -1.94 -22.97 -2.50
N TRP A 11 -1.22 -23.10 -3.61
CA TRP A 11 -1.43 -22.35 -4.84
C TRP A 11 -2.20 -23.21 -5.84
N SER A 12 -2.88 -22.59 -6.80
CA SER A 12 -3.41 -23.35 -7.94
C SER A 12 -2.24 -24.03 -8.68
N PRO A 13 -2.43 -25.22 -9.29
CA PRO A 13 -1.36 -25.91 -10.03
C PRO A 13 -0.76 -25.02 -11.13
N PHE A 14 -1.61 -24.21 -11.77
CA PHE A 14 -1.21 -23.25 -12.78
C PHE A 14 -0.34 -22.12 -12.21
N CYS A 15 -0.72 -21.49 -11.10
CA CYS A 15 0.09 -20.42 -10.50
C CYS A 15 1.38 -20.97 -9.88
N LEU A 16 1.36 -22.19 -9.34
CA LEU A 16 2.55 -22.89 -8.84
C LEU A 16 3.59 -23.09 -9.95
N SER A 17 3.17 -23.48 -11.17
CA SER A 17 4.09 -23.74 -12.28
C SER A 17 4.56 -22.46 -12.99
N HIS A 18 3.70 -21.43 -13.09
CA HIS A 18 3.97 -20.25 -13.93
C HIS A 18 4.35 -18.99 -13.14
N CYS A 19 3.86 -18.81 -11.92
CA CYS A 19 4.06 -17.58 -11.15
C CYS A 19 5.11 -17.75 -10.03
N LEU A 20 5.25 -18.95 -9.48
CA LEU A 20 6.03 -19.19 -8.26
C LEU A 20 7.55 -19.13 -8.47
N ARG A 21 8.04 -19.38 -9.70
CA ARG A 21 9.47 -19.21 -10.03
C ARG A 21 9.92 -17.75 -10.08
N SER A 22 8.99 -16.82 -10.27
CA SER A 22 9.25 -15.38 -10.35
C SER A 22 9.13 -14.68 -9.00
N ALA A 23 8.64 -15.38 -7.96
CA ALA A 23 8.52 -14.86 -6.61
C ALA A 23 9.73 -15.31 -5.77
N PRO A 24 10.71 -14.45 -5.46
CA PRO A 24 11.73 -14.81 -4.49
C PRO A 24 11.13 -14.80 -3.08
N PHE A 25 11.50 -15.80 -2.30
CA PHE A 25 11.44 -15.77 -0.83
C PHE A 25 12.88 -15.75 -0.27
N PRO A 26 13.12 -15.15 0.90
CA PRO A 26 12.15 -14.53 1.80
C PRO A 26 12.08 -13.01 1.59
N VAL A 27 10.88 -12.47 1.76
CA VAL A 27 10.68 -11.05 2.09
C VAL A 27 11.54 -10.81 3.34
N ARG A 28 12.62 -10.03 3.22
CA ARG A 28 13.29 -9.52 4.42
C ARG A 28 12.22 -8.75 5.17
N GLU A 29 11.82 -9.25 6.33
CA GLU A 29 11.07 -8.46 7.29
C GLU A 29 11.86 -7.17 7.47
N ALA A 30 11.32 -6.07 6.93
CA ALA A 30 11.86 -4.77 7.26
C ALA A 30 11.70 -4.67 8.77
N ARG A 31 12.83 -4.63 9.51
CA ARG A 31 12.82 -4.40 10.95
C ARG A 31 12.11 -3.07 11.16
N SER A 32 10.87 -3.12 11.58
CA SER A 32 10.13 -1.94 11.99
C SER A 32 10.80 -1.40 13.28
N PRO A 33 10.94 -0.08 13.42
CA PRO A 33 11.33 0.51 14.68
C PRO A 33 10.32 0.13 15.79
N PRO A 34 10.70 0.21 17.08
CA PRO A 34 9.77 -0.03 18.18
C PRO A 34 8.55 0.88 18.03
N GLN A 35 7.37 0.29 17.84
CA GLN A 35 6.14 1.04 17.65
C GLN A 35 5.37 1.18 18.96
N GLU A 36 4.70 2.32 19.11
CA GLU A 36 3.71 2.53 20.16
C GLU A 36 2.52 1.58 19.92
N PRO A 37 1.98 0.93 20.98
CA PRO A 37 0.85 0.01 20.79
C PRO A 37 -0.35 0.75 20.20
N PRO A 38 -1.04 0.16 19.21
CA PRO A 38 -2.20 0.79 18.57
C PRO A 38 -3.32 1.01 19.58
N ASN A 39 -4.05 2.12 19.43
CA ASN A 39 -5.22 2.38 20.26
C ASN A 39 -6.38 1.49 19.81
N LEU A 40 -6.81 0.57 20.68
CA LEU A 40 -7.88 -0.38 20.39
C LEU A 40 -9.24 0.02 21.00
N THR A 41 -9.39 1.26 21.47
CA THR A 41 -10.61 1.70 22.19
C THR A 41 -11.86 1.60 21.32
N GLU A 42 -11.72 1.86 20.02
CA GLU A 42 -12.82 1.78 19.03
C GLU A 42 -12.85 0.43 18.28
N VAL A 43 -11.92 -0.48 18.60
CA VAL A 43 -11.80 -1.77 17.92
C VAL A 43 -12.53 -2.86 18.72
N PRO A 44 -13.50 -3.57 18.13
CA PRO A 44 -14.18 -4.68 18.81
C PRO A 44 -13.20 -5.77 19.30
N PRO A 45 -13.44 -6.39 20.48
CA PRO A 45 -12.54 -7.39 21.07
C PRO A 45 -12.19 -8.56 20.16
N GLU A 46 -13.09 -8.92 19.24
CA GLU A 46 -12.92 -10.03 18.29
C GLU A 46 -11.77 -9.79 17.30
N TYR A 47 -11.30 -8.55 17.15
CA TYR A 47 -10.22 -8.16 16.24
C TYR A 47 -8.92 -7.78 16.96
N HIS A 48 -8.85 -7.93 18.29
CA HIS A 48 -7.65 -7.56 19.06
C HIS A 48 -6.44 -8.44 18.74
N ASP A 49 -6.66 -9.65 18.25
CA ASP A 49 -5.60 -10.50 17.68
C ASP A 49 -4.98 -9.88 16.41
N LEU A 50 -5.74 -9.06 15.68
CA LEU A 50 -5.31 -8.29 14.51
C LEU A 50 -4.85 -6.87 14.86
N GLN A 51 -4.62 -6.52 16.12
CA GLN A 51 -4.28 -5.15 16.56
C GLN A 51 -3.26 -4.40 15.68
N GLN A 52 -2.27 -5.10 15.11
CA GLN A 52 -1.24 -4.52 14.25
C GLN A 52 -1.83 -3.87 12.98
N VAL A 53 -2.94 -4.36 12.44
CA VAL A 53 -3.58 -3.78 11.23
C VAL A 53 -4.23 -2.42 11.51
N PHE A 54 -4.44 -2.08 12.78
CA PHE A 54 -4.96 -0.79 13.23
C PHE A 54 -3.86 0.20 13.63
N SER A 55 -2.57 -0.16 13.45
CA SER A 55 -1.46 0.76 13.68
C SER A 55 -1.40 1.84 12.60
N LYS A 56 -1.49 3.10 13.02
CA LYS A 56 -1.37 4.26 12.13
C LYS A 56 -0.02 4.30 11.42
N ASP A 57 1.05 3.93 12.13
CA ASP A 57 2.41 3.91 11.58
C ASP A 57 2.58 2.82 10.53
N HIS A 58 1.99 1.64 10.74
CA HIS A 58 1.98 0.61 9.71
C HIS A 58 1.16 1.02 8.50
N ALA A 59 -0.01 1.64 8.72
CA ALA A 59 -0.88 2.10 7.63
C ALA A 59 -0.26 3.22 6.78
N SER A 60 0.58 4.08 7.37
CA SER A 60 1.29 5.15 6.66
C SER A 60 2.61 4.71 6.03
N SER A 61 3.06 3.48 6.28
CA SER A 61 4.31 2.94 5.72
C SER A 61 4.09 2.23 4.39
N LEU A 62 5.04 2.39 3.46
CA LEU A 62 5.05 1.59 2.23
C LEU A 62 5.39 0.12 2.56
N PRO A 63 4.69 -0.85 1.95
CA PRO A 63 5.10 -2.24 2.05
C PRO A 63 6.50 -2.44 1.43
N PRO A 64 7.24 -3.48 1.83
CA PRO A 64 8.54 -3.79 1.23
C PRO A 64 8.44 -3.89 -0.29
N HIS A 65 9.38 -3.23 -0.98
CA HIS A 65 9.49 -3.35 -2.43
C HIS A 65 9.64 -4.82 -2.86
N ARG A 66 8.92 -5.17 -3.91
CA ARG A 66 8.95 -6.51 -4.52
C ARG A 66 9.68 -6.42 -5.86
N PRO A 67 10.25 -7.53 -6.36
CA PRO A 67 10.98 -7.53 -7.63
C PRO A 67 10.06 -7.47 -8.86
N TYR A 68 8.75 -7.43 -8.65
CA TYR A 68 7.75 -7.32 -9.68
C TYR A 68 6.93 -6.06 -9.43
N ASP A 69 6.72 -5.31 -10.51
CA ASP A 69 5.80 -4.18 -10.53
C ASP A 69 4.45 -4.62 -11.09
N CYS A 70 3.38 -3.97 -10.62
CA CYS A 70 2.06 -4.12 -11.22
C CYS A 70 1.99 -3.24 -12.48
N CYS A 71 2.33 -3.82 -13.64
CA CYS A 71 2.25 -3.11 -14.91
C CYS A 71 0.79 -2.80 -15.28
N ILE A 72 0.55 -1.62 -15.84
CA ILE A 72 -0.70 -1.25 -16.49
C ILE A 72 -0.41 -1.20 -18.00
N ASP A 73 -0.93 -2.17 -18.74
CA ASP A 73 -0.74 -2.21 -20.19
C ASP A 73 -1.64 -1.17 -20.86
N LEU A 74 -1.01 -0.26 -21.61
CA LEU A 74 -1.73 0.79 -22.33
C LEU A 74 -2.21 0.27 -23.69
N VAL A 75 -3.41 0.69 -24.08
CA VAL A 75 -3.88 0.48 -25.45
C VAL A 75 -3.04 1.35 -26.39
N PRO A 76 -2.45 0.78 -27.45
CA PRO A 76 -1.69 1.55 -28.43
C PRO A 76 -2.52 2.73 -28.99
N ASP A 77 -1.87 3.89 -29.15
CA ASP A 77 -2.46 5.12 -29.69
C ASP A 77 -3.68 5.66 -28.93
N ALA A 78 -3.90 5.21 -27.68
CA ALA A 78 -4.95 5.75 -26.83
C ALA A 78 -4.68 7.23 -26.52
N VAL A 79 -5.71 8.06 -26.71
CA VAL A 79 -5.67 9.47 -26.37
C VAL A 79 -6.00 9.63 -24.89
N PHE A 80 -5.05 10.14 -24.11
CA PHE A 80 -5.31 10.45 -22.70
C PHE A 80 -6.01 11.81 -22.58
N PRO A 81 -7.12 11.89 -21.83
CA PRO A 81 -7.78 13.17 -21.60
C PRO A 81 -6.89 14.04 -20.69
N SER A 82 -6.55 15.23 -21.15
CA SER A 82 -6.03 16.28 -20.28
C SER A 82 -7.21 17.03 -19.65
N SER A 83 -7.47 16.79 -18.36
CA SER A 83 -8.49 17.51 -17.61
C SER A 83 -7.92 18.76 -16.95
N ARG A 84 -8.72 19.83 -16.88
CA ARG A 84 -8.38 20.99 -16.04
C ARG A 84 -8.53 20.63 -14.57
N LEU A 85 -7.68 21.20 -13.73
CA LEU A 85 -7.82 21.09 -12.29
C LEU A 85 -9.07 21.86 -11.82
N TYR A 86 -9.83 21.27 -10.90
CA TYR A 86 -10.94 21.94 -10.25
C TYR A 86 -10.43 22.95 -9.21
N ASN A 87 -11.16 24.04 -9.05
CA ASN A 87 -10.89 24.99 -7.98
C ASN A 87 -11.35 24.38 -6.65
N LEU A 88 -10.46 24.37 -5.67
CA LEU A 88 -10.76 23.95 -4.30
C LEU A 88 -11.11 25.17 -3.45
N SER A 89 -11.99 25.00 -2.48
CA SER A 89 -12.23 25.98 -1.42
C SER A 89 -11.00 26.10 -0.50
N LYS A 90 -10.93 27.15 0.31
CA LYS A 90 -9.83 27.36 1.27
C LYS A 90 -9.58 26.15 2.21
N PRO A 91 -10.59 25.60 2.92
CA PRO A 91 -10.35 24.47 3.82
C PRO A 91 -9.91 23.20 3.07
N GLU A 92 -10.38 22.99 1.84
CA GLU A 92 -9.95 21.87 1.01
C GLU A 92 -8.49 22.03 0.55
N GLN A 93 -8.06 23.25 0.20
CA GLN A 93 -6.66 23.52 -0.14
C GLN A 93 -5.72 23.27 1.05
N GLU A 94 -6.09 23.74 2.24
CA GLU A 94 -5.31 23.52 3.47
C GLU A 94 -5.19 22.01 3.78
N THR A 95 -6.31 21.29 3.69
CA THR A 95 -6.34 19.83 3.91
C THR A 95 -5.47 19.10 2.87
N MET A 96 -5.57 19.49 1.60
CA MET A 96 -4.77 18.89 0.52
C MET A 96 -3.28 19.17 0.70
N ALA A 97 -2.90 20.39 1.08
CA ALA A 97 -1.51 20.74 1.34
C ALA A 97 -0.91 19.92 2.48
N ASN A 98 -1.64 19.77 3.58
CA ASN A 98 -1.24 18.93 4.71
C ASN A 98 -1.03 17.48 4.26
N TYR A 99 -2.03 16.89 3.58
CA TYR A 99 -1.93 15.52 3.05
C TYR A 99 -0.73 15.31 2.12
N ILE A 100 -0.49 16.25 1.20
CA ILE A 100 0.66 16.18 0.28
C ILE A 100 1.96 16.21 1.07
N SER A 101 2.11 17.12 2.04
CA SER A 101 3.32 17.23 2.84
C SER A 101 3.61 15.97 3.65
N GLU A 102 2.59 15.41 4.32
CA GLU A 102 2.68 14.18 5.09
C GLU A 102 3.05 13.00 4.18
N SER A 103 2.35 12.84 3.06
CA SER A 103 2.57 11.74 2.11
C SER A 103 3.94 11.80 1.44
N LEU A 104 4.46 13.00 1.15
CA LEU A 104 5.83 13.19 0.66
C LEU A 104 6.85 12.82 1.72
N SER A 105 6.65 13.25 2.97
CA SER A 105 7.56 12.89 4.08
C SER A 105 7.57 11.39 4.38
N ALA A 106 6.43 10.71 4.23
CA ALA A 106 6.29 9.26 4.34
C ALA A 106 6.81 8.51 3.11
N GLY A 107 7.12 9.21 2.01
CA GLY A 107 7.58 8.61 0.76
C GLY A 107 6.51 7.86 -0.03
N ILE A 108 5.23 8.02 0.32
CA ILE A 108 4.09 7.36 -0.35
C ILE A 108 3.89 7.90 -1.77
N ILE A 109 4.13 9.21 -1.95
CA ILE A 109 4.05 9.89 -3.24
C ILE A 109 5.38 10.55 -3.58
N ARG A 110 5.58 10.83 -4.87
CA ARG A 110 6.74 11.56 -5.38
C ARG A 110 6.34 12.46 -6.55
N PRO A 111 7.03 13.58 -6.79
CA PRO A 111 6.84 14.37 -7.99
C PRO A 111 7.14 13.55 -9.25
N SER A 112 6.32 13.69 -10.28
CA SER A 112 6.51 13.08 -11.60
C SER A 112 5.90 13.95 -12.69
N THR A 113 6.44 13.84 -13.91
CA THR A 113 5.90 14.49 -15.10
C THR A 113 5.32 13.44 -16.05
N SER A 114 4.04 13.55 -16.38
CA SER A 114 3.40 12.78 -17.44
C SER A 114 3.52 13.53 -18.77
N HIS A 115 3.84 12.81 -19.84
CA HIS A 115 3.87 13.33 -21.21
C HIS A 115 2.53 13.12 -21.92
#